data_AF-Q16XW2-F1
#
_entry.id   AF-Q16XW2-F1
#
_cell.length_a   1.000
_cell.length_b   1.000
_cell.length_c   1.000
_cell.angle_alpha   90.00
_cell.angle_beta   90.00
_cell.angle_gamma   90.00
#
_symmetry.space_group_name_H-M   'P 1'
#
loop_
_entity.id
_entity.type
_entity.pdbx_description
1 polymer ?
#
loop_
_entity_poly.entity_id
_entity_poly.type
_entity_poly.pdbx_seq_one_letter_code
_entity_poly.pdbx_strand_id
1 'polypeptide(L)'
;MVLNELLDLFNEPIDMKKRRYFDEVYTDKDRAAAVSIGNFDIKQNLLNKRRQERHEQLQLPEEADPGAILALGMREIKNRNLDNAVHFISKALEMNTNDQSALVARSKCYLQLGEPAKALQDAETALLLDKTNIRAIYQKAEALYYLGQFEHSLMFFHRGLRLRPELASFRLGVQKTQEAIENTIGSNAKNQPPQKKAPKVDKPKSAKKSPLSKEELDKRAARRLLGDLYVDKEYLENLLKHPDLKKADTNTEGVSEFAKDAINFLNNRQEFWRQQKPCTSLNAKKLDGNNGALPRW
;
A
#
# COMPACT_ATOMS: atom_id res chain seq x y z
N MET A 1 25.91 15.04 -14.47
CA MET A 1 25.35 16.33 -14.92
C MET A 1 23.85 16.26 -15.29
N VAL A 2 23.09 15.23 -14.87
CA VAL A 2 21.62 15.14 -15.16
C VAL A 2 20.80 14.80 -13.90
N LEU A 3 21.42 14.70 -12.72
CA LEU A 3 20.73 14.35 -11.46
C LEU A 3 20.42 15.54 -10.55
N ASN A 4 20.82 16.75 -10.92
CA ASN A 4 20.52 17.96 -10.15
C ASN A 4 19.36 18.80 -10.74
N GLU A 5 18.89 18.53 -11.97
CA GLU A 5 17.81 19.32 -12.59
C GLU A 5 16.39 18.83 -12.25
N LEU A 6 16.24 17.62 -11.68
CA LEU A 6 14.93 17.06 -11.30
C LEU A 6 14.56 17.27 -9.82
N LEU A 7 15.49 17.79 -9.01
CA LEU A 7 15.24 18.10 -7.59
C LEU A 7 14.76 19.54 -7.34
N ASP A 8 14.81 20.42 -8.34
CA ASP A 8 14.40 21.82 -8.22
C ASP A 8 12.89 22.05 -8.46
N LEU A 9 12.12 21.01 -8.84
CA LEU A 9 10.67 21.11 -8.98
C LEU A 9 9.87 20.84 -7.69
N PHE A 10 10.54 20.44 -6.61
CA PHE A 10 9.90 20.06 -5.35
C PHE A 10 10.25 20.96 -4.15
N ASN A 11 11.04 22.01 -4.35
CA ASN A 11 11.55 22.82 -3.24
C ASN A 11 11.58 24.33 -3.52
N GLU A 12 10.56 24.86 -4.20
CA GLU A 12 10.31 26.30 -4.10
C GLU A 12 9.85 26.66 -2.68
N PRO A 13 10.37 27.73 -2.07
CA PRO A 13 9.96 28.15 -0.75
C PRO A 13 8.45 28.45 -0.79
N ILE A 14 7.75 27.93 0.21
CA ILE A 14 6.32 28.15 0.42
C ILE A 14 6.10 29.65 0.61
N ASP A 15 5.76 30.35 -0.47
CA ASP A 15 5.30 31.72 -0.39
C ASP A 15 3.86 31.73 0.14
N MET A 16 3.74 31.57 1.46
CA MET A 16 2.50 31.70 2.23
C MET A 16 1.81 33.08 2.03
N LYS A 17 2.43 34.02 1.30
CA LYS A 17 1.83 35.33 0.98
C LYS A 17 1.00 35.36 -0.30
N LYS A 18 0.80 34.25 -1.02
CA LYS A 18 -0.20 34.20 -2.11
C LYS A 18 -1.59 33.73 -1.66
N ARG A 19 -2.05 34.15 -0.46
CA ARG A 19 -3.45 34.57 -0.36
C ARG A 19 -3.52 35.83 -1.21
N ARG A 20 -4.01 35.69 -2.45
CA ARG A 20 -4.19 36.82 -3.37
C ARG A 20 -5.02 37.89 -2.66
N TYR A 21 -4.35 38.86 -2.04
CA TYR A 21 -4.81 40.23 -2.06
C TYR A 21 -4.77 40.60 -3.55
N PHE A 22 -5.85 40.25 -4.25
CA PHE A 22 -6.20 40.99 -5.44
C PHE A 22 -6.48 42.38 -4.91
N ASP A 23 -5.57 43.32 -5.16
CA ASP A 23 -5.95 44.72 -5.13
C ASP A 23 -7.22 44.81 -6.00
N GLU A 24 -8.32 45.24 -5.38
CA GLU A 24 -9.60 45.46 -6.03
C GLU A 24 -9.40 46.65 -6.99
N VAL A 25 -8.73 46.40 -8.12
CA VAL A 25 -8.50 47.41 -9.15
C VAL A 25 -9.84 47.63 -9.82
N TYR A 26 -10.43 48.72 -9.36
CA TYR A 26 -11.76 49.12 -9.72
C TYR A 26 -11.77 49.70 -11.14
N THR A 27 -12.49 49.08 -12.06
CA THR A 27 -12.69 49.68 -13.39
C THR A 27 -13.84 50.67 -13.33
N ASP A 28 -13.70 51.86 -13.93
CA ASP A 28 -14.75 52.88 -13.91
C ASP A 28 -16.07 52.40 -14.55
N LYS A 29 -15.99 51.37 -15.40
CA LYS A 29 -17.15 50.69 -15.99
C LYS A 29 -17.98 49.94 -14.93
N ASP A 30 -17.34 49.34 -13.94
CA ASP A 30 -18.00 48.68 -12.82
C ASP A 30 -18.63 49.71 -11.84
N ARG A 31 -18.11 50.95 -11.75
CA ARG A 31 -18.77 52.12 -11.08
C ARG A 31 -20.04 52.50 -11.75
N ALA A 32 -19.94 52.79 -13.03
CA ALA A 32 -21.05 53.34 -13.77
C ALA A 32 -22.23 52.36 -13.77
N ALA A 33 -21.96 51.06 -13.93
CA ALA A 33 -22.97 50.01 -13.86
C ALA A 33 -23.64 49.94 -12.48
N ALA A 34 -22.88 49.93 -11.39
CA ALA A 34 -23.45 49.82 -10.05
C ALA A 34 -24.25 51.06 -9.62
N VAL A 35 -23.80 52.26 -10.01
CA VAL A 35 -24.54 53.52 -9.79
C VAL A 35 -25.83 53.55 -10.60
N SER A 36 -25.81 53.08 -11.86
CA SER A 36 -27.01 53.03 -12.71
C SER A 36 -28.08 52.05 -12.21
N ILE A 37 -27.68 51.02 -11.48
CA ILE A 37 -28.57 49.99 -10.90
C ILE A 37 -29.12 50.41 -9.52
N GLY A 38 -28.63 51.53 -8.95
CA GLY A 38 -29.07 52.03 -7.64
C GLY A 38 -28.52 51.26 -6.43
N ASN A 39 -27.48 50.43 -6.63
CA ASN A 39 -26.90 49.61 -5.57
C ASN A 39 -25.84 50.39 -4.79
N PHE A 40 -26.13 50.65 -3.50
CA PHE A 40 -25.27 51.42 -2.59
C PHE A 40 -23.94 50.72 -2.27
N ASP A 41 -23.88 49.39 -2.36
CA ASP A 41 -22.68 48.59 -2.06
C ASP A 41 -22.22 47.79 -3.29
N ILE A 42 -21.27 48.38 -4.03
CA ILE A 42 -20.68 47.82 -5.25
C ILE A 42 -19.96 46.49 -4.96
N LYS A 43 -19.38 46.36 -3.76
CA LYS A 43 -18.67 45.15 -3.35
C LYS A 43 -19.62 43.98 -3.17
N GLN A 44 -20.76 44.20 -2.53
CA GLN A 44 -21.80 43.17 -2.37
C GLN A 44 -22.42 42.77 -3.71
N ASN A 45 -22.66 43.72 -4.61
CA ASN A 45 -23.16 43.42 -5.95
C ASN A 45 -22.17 42.55 -6.74
N LEU A 46 -20.88 42.88 -6.73
CA LEU A 46 -19.86 42.08 -7.41
C LEU A 46 -19.67 40.69 -6.80
N LEU A 47 -19.85 40.56 -5.47
CA LEU A 47 -19.87 39.26 -4.79
C LEU A 47 -21.08 38.43 -5.20
N ASN A 48 -22.25 39.05 -5.31
CA ASN A 48 -23.48 38.40 -5.77
C ASN A 48 -23.37 38.00 -7.25
N LYS A 49 -22.82 38.86 -8.11
CA LYS A 49 -22.54 38.55 -9.51
C LYS A 49 -21.55 37.40 -9.65
N ARG A 50 -20.42 37.40 -8.92
CA ARG A 50 -19.48 36.26 -8.91
C ARG A 50 -20.08 34.99 -8.34
N ARG A 51 -21.05 35.10 -7.41
CA ARG A 51 -21.81 33.96 -6.90
C ARG A 51 -22.76 33.43 -7.97
N GLN A 52 -23.43 34.31 -8.71
CA GLN A 52 -24.28 33.98 -9.85
C GLN A 52 -23.47 33.36 -10.99
N GLU A 53 -22.34 33.95 -11.39
CA GLU A 53 -21.44 33.40 -12.40
C GLU A 53 -20.88 32.04 -11.98
N ARG A 54 -20.50 31.85 -10.71
CA ARG A 54 -20.14 30.53 -10.19
C ARG A 54 -21.31 29.56 -10.25
N HIS A 55 -22.50 30.01 -9.91
CA HIS A 55 -23.72 29.19 -9.95
C HIS A 55 -24.08 28.80 -11.40
N GLU A 56 -23.99 29.72 -12.35
CA GLU A 56 -24.16 29.51 -13.80
C GLU A 56 -23.09 28.58 -14.36
N GLN A 57 -21.82 28.73 -13.95
CA GLN A 57 -20.76 27.80 -14.33
C GLN A 57 -20.96 26.38 -13.78
N LEU A 58 -21.69 26.25 -12.67
CA LEU A 58 -22.08 24.98 -12.06
C LEU A 58 -23.41 24.43 -12.61
N GLN A 59 -24.16 25.23 -13.38
CA GLN A 59 -25.31 24.76 -14.13
C GLN A 59 -24.81 23.92 -15.30
N LEU A 60 -25.24 22.66 -15.30
CA LEU A 60 -24.95 21.73 -16.37
C LEU A 60 -25.97 21.95 -17.48
N PRO A 61 -25.57 21.79 -18.76
CA PRO A 61 -26.53 21.68 -19.85
C PRO A 61 -27.55 20.58 -19.52
N GLU A 62 -28.83 20.86 -19.71
CA GLU A 62 -29.94 19.99 -19.30
C GLU A 62 -29.91 18.60 -20.02
N GLU A 63 -29.20 18.52 -21.15
CA GLU A 63 -29.03 17.31 -21.97
C GLU A 63 -27.63 16.65 -21.86
N ALA A 64 -26.83 17.00 -20.84
CA ALA A 64 -25.45 16.51 -20.75
C ALA A 64 -25.38 15.01 -20.41
N ASP A 65 -24.72 14.22 -21.26
CA ASP A 65 -24.39 12.81 -21.02
C ASP A 65 -23.54 12.63 -19.73
N PRO A 66 -23.73 11.55 -18.94
CA PRO A 66 -22.96 11.31 -17.73
C PRO A 66 -21.44 11.32 -17.95
N GLY A 67 -20.98 10.84 -19.12
CA GLY A 67 -19.56 10.87 -19.50
C GLY A 67 -19.04 12.30 -19.71
N ALA A 68 -19.86 13.19 -20.27
CA ALA A 68 -19.51 14.60 -20.45
C ALA A 68 -19.40 15.33 -19.09
N ILE A 69 -20.31 15.04 -18.16
CA ILE A 69 -20.28 15.60 -16.80
C ILE A 69 -19.05 15.09 -16.04
N LEU A 70 -18.70 13.81 -16.17
CA LEU A 70 -17.48 13.25 -15.62
C LEU A 70 -16.23 13.93 -16.18
N ALA A 71 -16.20 14.19 -17.50
CA ALA A 71 -15.09 14.89 -18.14
C ALA A 71 -14.92 16.32 -17.58
N LEU A 72 -16.01 17.03 -17.28
CA LEU A 72 -15.97 18.32 -16.58
C LEU A 72 -15.37 18.18 -15.18
N GLY A 73 -15.81 17.18 -14.41
CA GLY A 73 -15.23 16.87 -13.10
C GLY A 73 -13.72 16.61 -13.19
N MET A 74 -13.28 15.81 -14.15
CA MET A 74 -11.87 15.52 -14.41
C MET A 74 -11.08 16.77 -14.82
N ARG A 75 -11.69 17.72 -15.53
CA ARG A 75 -11.08 19.02 -15.85
C ARG A 75 -10.88 19.85 -14.58
N GLU A 76 -11.87 19.88 -13.69
CA GLU A 76 -11.74 20.60 -12.41
C GLU A 76 -10.68 19.99 -11.49
N ILE A 77 -10.48 18.66 -11.51
CA ILE A 77 -9.33 18.02 -10.84
C ILE A 77 -8.01 18.58 -11.36
N LYS A 78 -7.87 18.73 -12.70
CA LYS A 78 -6.65 19.31 -13.31
C LYS A 78 -6.47 20.79 -12.93
N ASN A 79 -7.57 21.53 -12.80
CA ASN A 79 -7.58 22.92 -12.36
C ASN A 79 -7.36 23.10 -10.85
N ARG A 80 -7.23 22.00 -10.09
CA ARG A 80 -7.14 21.97 -8.61
C ARG A 80 -8.38 22.51 -7.87
N ASN A 81 -9.51 22.59 -8.54
CA ASN A 81 -10.80 22.97 -7.94
C ASN A 81 -11.53 21.70 -7.46
N LEU A 82 -11.12 21.17 -6.32
CA LEU A 82 -11.58 19.85 -5.84
C LEU A 82 -13.07 19.83 -5.46
N ASP A 83 -13.58 20.91 -4.87
CA ASP A 83 -15.00 21.00 -4.49
C ASP A 83 -15.93 20.91 -5.71
N ASN A 84 -15.60 21.66 -6.77
CA ASN A 84 -16.33 21.60 -8.04
C ASN A 84 -16.18 20.24 -8.72
N ALA A 85 -14.99 19.63 -8.63
CA ALA A 85 -14.78 18.28 -9.17
C ALA A 85 -15.68 17.26 -8.48
N VAL A 86 -15.77 17.28 -7.14
CA VAL A 86 -16.66 16.39 -6.38
C VAL A 86 -18.12 16.62 -6.76
N HIS A 87 -18.54 17.87 -6.92
CA HIS A 87 -19.90 18.22 -7.34
C HIS A 87 -20.25 17.61 -8.71
N PHE A 88 -19.42 17.84 -9.72
CA PHE A 88 -19.67 17.31 -11.06
C PHE A 88 -19.63 15.77 -11.09
N ILE A 89 -18.63 15.16 -10.43
CA ILE A 89 -18.53 13.70 -10.39
C ILE A 89 -19.72 13.08 -9.63
N SER A 90 -20.22 13.72 -8.58
CA SER A 90 -21.39 13.23 -7.84
C SER A 90 -22.64 13.29 -8.70
N LYS A 91 -22.86 14.37 -9.46
CA LYS A 91 -23.95 14.43 -10.44
C LYS A 91 -23.83 13.35 -11.53
N ALA A 92 -22.62 13.08 -12.02
CA ALA A 92 -22.40 11.99 -12.97
C ALA A 92 -22.78 10.63 -12.35
N LEU A 93 -22.46 10.42 -11.07
CA LEU A 93 -22.81 9.20 -10.32
C LEU A 93 -24.31 9.10 -9.98
N GLU A 94 -25.03 10.21 -9.84
CA GLU A 94 -26.50 10.19 -9.70
C GLU A 94 -27.17 9.66 -10.97
N MET A 95 -26.61 9.96 -12.15
CA MET A 95 -27.11 9.46 -13.43
C MET A 95 -26.62 8.04 -13.73
N ASN A 96 -25.37 7.71 -13.37
CA ASN A 96 -24.78 6.38 -13.53
C ASN A 96 -24.07 5.94 -12.24
N THR A 97 -24.81 5.23 -11.39
CA THR A 97 -24.36 4.83 -10.06
C THR A 97 -23.21 3.82 -10.06
N ASN A 98 -23.00 3.11 -11.17
CA ASN A 98 -22.04 2.01 -11.26
C ASN A 98 -20.78 2.37 -12.07
N ASP A 99 -20.53 3.66 -12.33
CA ASP A 99 -19.30 4.09 -13.00
C ASP A 99 -18.09 4.00 -12.05
N GLN A 100 -17.31 2.94 -12.22
CA GLN A 100 -16.08 2.71 -11.45
C GLN A 100 -15.05 3.83 -11.61
N SER A 101 -14.99 4.45 -12.80
CA SER A 101 -14.02 5.51 -13.07
C SER A 101 -14.39 6.79 -12.30
N ALA A 102 -15.69 7.08 -12.23
CA ALA A 102 -16.25 8.17 -11.45
C ALA A 102 -16.02 7.96 -9.95
N LEU A 103 -16.31 6.78 -9.42
CA LEU A 103 -16.07 6.42 -8.02
C LEU A 103 -14.58 6.58 -7.63
N VAL A 104 -13.67 6.08 -8.45
CA VAL A 104 -12.23 6.22 -8.23
C VAL A 104 -11.78 7.68 -8.29
N ALA A 105 -12.32 8.47 -9.23
CA ALA A 105 -12.00 9.89 -9.35
C ALA A 105 -12.50 10.69 -8.14
N ARG A 106 -13.72 10.43 -7.67
CA ARG A 106 -14.28 11.08 -6.48
C ARG A 106 -13.55 10.68 -5.20
N SER A 107 -13.20 9.40 -5.05
CA SER A 107 -12.36 8.90 -3.95
C SER A 107 -11.04 9.66 -3.85
N LYS A 108 -10.37 9.87 -4.99
CA LYS A 108 -9.14 10.68 -5.07
C LYS A 108 -9.37 12.12 -4.63
N CYS A 109 -10.45 12.76 -5.06
CA CYS A 109 -10.79 14.12 -4.64
C CYS A 109 -11.01 14.19 -3.12
N TYR A 110 -11.74 13.24 -2.54
CA TYR A 110 -11.97 13.18 -1.10
C TYR A 110 -10.68 13.01 -0.30
N LEU A 111 -9.71 12.21 -0.76
CA LEU A 111 -8.40 12.12 -0.11
C LEU A 111 -7.67 13.46 -0.13
N GLN A 112 -7.73 14.19 -1.25
CA GLN A 112 -7.09 15.50 -1.38
C GLN A 112 -7.79 16.59 -0.56
N LEU A 113 -9.10 16.46 -0.32
CA LEU A 113 -9.89 17.32 0.56
C LEU A 113 -9.74 16.96 2.06
N GLY A 114 -9.02 15.89 2.39
CA GLY A 114 -8.84 15.45 3.78
C GLY A 114 -10.04 14.68 4.35
N GLU A 115 -10.89 14.11 3.49
CA GLU A 115 -12.05 13.30 3.86
C GLU A 115 -11.85 11.80 3.54
N PRO A 116 -10.88 11.10 4.18
CA PRO A 116 -10.51 9.75 3.80
C PRO A 116 -11.61 8.71 4.06
N ALA A 117 -12.55 8.97 4.97
CA ALA A 117 -13.68 8.07 5.22
C ALA A 117 -14.64 7.97 4.02
N LYS A 118 -14.98 9.10 3.37
CA LYS A 118 -15.79 9.10 2.15
C LYS A 118 -15.02 8.50 0.98
N ALA A 119 -13.72 8.78 0.89
CA ALA A 119 -12.85 8.16 -0.10
C ALA A 119 -12.83 6.63 0.00
N LEU A 120 -12.79 6.09 1.22
CA LEU A 120 -12.82 4.65 1.47
C LEU A 120 -14.13 4.04 0.96
N GLN A 121 -15.28 4.65 1.24
CA GLN A 121 -16.58 4.18 0.77
C GLN A 121 -16.64 4.08 -0.76
N ASP A 122 -16.19 5.13 -1.46
CA ASP A 122 -16.14 5.14 -2.94
C ASP A 122 -15.17 4.10 -3.50
N ALA A 123 -14.03 3.87 -2.83
CA ALA A 123 -13.09 2.84 -3.26
C ALA A 123 -13.64 1.43 -3.03
N GLU A 124 -14.43 1.22 -1.96
CA GLU A 124 -15.10 -0.04 -1.66
C GLU A 124 -16.21 -0.36 -2.64
N THR A 125 -17.06 0.61 -2.97
CA THR A 125 -18.11 0.45 -3.98
C THR A 125 -17.50 0.14 -5.34
N ALA A 126 -16.42 0.82 -5.73
CA ALA A 126 -15.70 0.50 -6.97
C ALA A 126 -15.14 -0.94 -6.98
N LEU A 127 -14.65 -1.44 -5.85
CA LEU A 127 -14.12 -2.80 -5.71
C LEU A 127 -15.20 -3.88 -5.62
N LEU A 128 -16.42 -3.53 -5.20
CA LEU A 128 -17.57 -4.42 -5.28
C LEU A 128 -17.95 -4.68 -6.74
N LEU A 129 -17.86 -3.65 -7.59
CA LEU A 129 -18.12 -3.74 -9.03
C LEU A 129 -17.00 -4.49 -9.78
N ASP A 130 -15.73 -4.16 -9.51
CA ASP A 130 -14.58 -4.90 -10.02
C ASP A 130 -13.49 -5.07 -8.94
N LYS A 131 -13.37 -6.30 -8.45
CA LYS A 131 -12.40 -6.69 -7.42
C LYS A 131 -10.94 -6.58 -7.87
N THR A 132 -10.69 -6.47 -9.18
CA THR A 132 -9.36 -6.40 -9.78
C THR A 132 -8.97 -5.01 -10.23
N ASN A 133 -9.84 -4.01 -10.06
CA ASN A 133 -9.57 -2.63 -10.46
C ASN A 133 -8.38 -2.05 -9.67
N ILE A 134 -7.24 -1.95 -10.35
CA ILE A 134 -5.96 -1.54 -9.76
C ILE A 134 -6.05 -0.13 -9.16
N ARG A 135 -6.79 0.78 -9.81
CA ARG A 135 -6.93 2.17 -9.34
C ARG A 135 -7.77 2.22 -8.08
N ALA A 136 -8.85 1.43 -8.00
CA ALA A 136 -9.68 1.33 -6.79
C ALA A 136 -8.94 0.66 -5.63
N ILE A 137 -8.13 -0.38 -5.88
CA ILE A 137 -7.25 -0.98 -4.86
C ILE A 137 -6.30 0.05 -4.29
N TYR A 138 -5.69 0.87 -5.15
CA TYR A 138 -4.78 1.93 -4.74
C TYR A 138 -5.50 3.01 -3.89
N GLN A 139 -6.67 3.49 -4.34
CA GLN A 139 -7.46 4.47 -3.58
C GLN A 139 -7.88 3.93 -2.21
N LYS A 140 -8.30 2.67 -2.12
CA LYS A 140 -8.63 2.02 -0.85
C LYS A 140 -7.41 1.95 0.08
N ALA A 141 -6.25 1.58 -0.44
CA ALA A 141 -5.01 1.53 0.33
C ALA A 141 -4.62 2.91 0.88
N GLU A 142 -4.70 3.97 0.06
CA GLU A 142 -4.44 5.34 0.52
C GLU A 142 -5.48 5.81 1.54
N ALA A 143 -6.77 5.57 1.34
CA ALA A 143 -7.81 5.96 2.28
C ALA A 143 -7.60 5.30 3.66
N LEU A 144 -7.27 4.00 3.69
CA LEU A 144 -6.91 3.29 4.92
C LEU A 144 -5.65 3.85 5.58
N TYR A 145 -4.65 4.27 4.79
CA TYR A 145 -3.45 4.92 5.31
C TYR A 145 -3.80 6.23 6.03
N TYR A 146 -4.60 7.10 5.40
CA TYR A 146 -5.00 8.38 5.99
C TYR A 146 -5.95 8.23 7.18
N LEU A 147 -6.69 7.12 7.28
CA LEU A 147 -7.46 6.75 8.47
C LEU A 147 -6.61 6.16 9.60
N GLY A 148 -5.30 5.97 9.39
CA GLY A 148 -4.39 5.36 10.38
C GLY A 148 -4.49 3.84 10.47
N GLN A 149 -5.24 3.19 9.59
CA GLN A 149 -5.38 1.73 9.53
C GLN A 149 -4.21 1.14 8.71
N PHE A 150 -2.99 1.31 9.21
CA PHE A 150 -1.77 1.02 8.44
C PHE A 150 -1.60 -0.45 8.05
N GLU A 151 -2.02 -1.40 8.89
CA GLU A 151 -1.93 -2.83 8.59
C GLU A 151 -2.81 -3.23 7.39
N HIS A 152 -4.06 -2.75 7.38
CA HIS A 152 -4.99 -2.97 6.29
C HIS A 152 -4.53 -2.26 5.01
N SER A 153 -4.02 -1.04 5.15
CA SER A 153 -3.42 -0.30 4.05
C SER A 153 -2.26 -1.07 3.40
N LEU A 154 -1.31 -1.57 4.20
CA LEU A 154 -0.17 -2.37 3.76
C LEU A 154 -0.62 -3.64 3.01
N MET A 155 -1.64 -4.33 3.52
CA MET A 155 -2.23 -5.50 2.85
C MET A 155 -2.75 -5.15 1.45
N PHE A 156 -3.50 -4.05 1.29
CA PHE A 156 -4.01 -3.63 -0.03
C PHE A 156 -2.91 -3.15 -0.97
N PHE A 157 -1.86 -2.47 -0.47
CA PHE A 157 -0.71 -2.13 -1.30
C PHE A 157 0.01 -3.38 -1.82
N HIS A 158 0.19 -4.41 -0.98
CA HIS A 158 0.74 -5.70 -1.43
C HIS A 158 -0.18 -6.42 -2.42
N ARG A 159 -1.50 -6.37 -2.25
CA ARG A 159 -2.46 -6.90 -3.24
C ARG A 159 -2.29 -6.21 -4.59
N GLY A 160 -2.13 -4.89 -4.61
CA GLY A 160 -1.84 -4.12 -5.81
C GLY A 160 -0.51 -4.52 -6.48
N LEU A 161 0.56 -4.70 -5.70
CA LEU A 161 1.85 -5.18 -6.21
C LEU A 161 1.74 -6.57 -6.87
N ARG A 162 0.91 -7.46 -6.34
CA ARG A 162 0.70 -8.79 -6.95
C ARG A 162 0.02 -8.69 -8.32
N LEU A 163 -0.87 -7.72 -8.50
CA LEU A 163 -1.56 -7.50 -9.79
C LEU A 163 -0.69 -6.72 -10.79
N ARG A 164 0.07 -5.72 -10.32
CA ARG A 164 0.99 -4.90 -11.14
C ARG A 164 2.29 -4.61 -10.39
N PRO A 165 3.30 -5.49 -10.48
CA PRO A 165 4.59 -5.32 -9.81
C PRO A 165 5.40 -4.10 -10.30
N GLU A 166 5.19 -3.71 -11.57
CA GLU A 166 5.88 -2.60 -12.23
C GLU A 166 5.44 -1.21 -11.73
N LEU A 167 4.26 -1.12 -11.10
CA LEU A 167 3.73 0.18 -10.70
C LEU A 167 4.39 0.65 -9.40
N ALA A 168 5.32 1.59 -9.54
CA ALA A 168 6.12 2.14 -8.45
C ALA A 168 5.28 2.73 -7.30
N SER A 169 4.07 3.22 -7.58
CA SER A 169 3.18 3.80 -6.55
C SER A 169 2.82 2.80 -5.45
N PHE A 170 2.61 1.51 -5.77
CA PHE A 170 2.35 0.51 -4.74
C PHE A 170 3.58 0.21 -3.90
N ARG A 171 4.77 0.20 -4.51
CA ARG A 171 6.04 0.00 -3.78
C ARG A 171 6.29 1.13 -2.79
N LEU A 172 6.07 2.36 -3.23
CA LEU A 172 6.14 3.55 -2.38
C LEU A 172 5.09 3.49 -1.27
N GLY A 173 3.86 3.06 -1.58
CA GLY A 173 2.81 2.86 -0.59
C GLY A 173 3.20 1.85 0.49
N VAL A 174 3.77 0.70 0.10
CA VAL A 174 4.32 -0.29 1.05
C VAL A 174 5.37 0.34 1.95
N GLN A 175 6.37 1.00 1.39
CA GLN A 175 7.42 1.65 2.19
C GLN A 175 6.84 2.66 3.17
N LYS A 176 6.00 3.59 2.69
CA LYS A 176 5.34 4.62 3.50
C LYS A 176 4.54 4.02 4.65
N THR A 177 3.81 2.94 4.39
CA THR A 177 3.01 2.25 5.42
C THR A 177 3.87 1.51 6.44
N GLN A 178 4.95 0.87 6.02
CA GLN A 178 5.90 0.20 6.92
C GLN A 178 6.56 1.22 7.85
N GLU A 179 7.04 2.33 7.30
CA GLU A 179 7.61 3.42 8.10
C GLU A 179 6.57 3.99 9.07
N ALA A 180 5.31 4.16 8.64
CA ALA A 180 4.23 4.60 9.54
C ALA A 180 3.99 3.60 10.69
N ILE A 181 3.94 2.29 10.41
CA ILE A 181 3.81 1.24 11.42
C ILE A 181 4.99 1.29 12.39
N GLU A 182 6.22 1.31 11.89
CA GLU A 182 7.43 1.38 12.70
C GLU A 182 7.45 2.63 13.59
N ASN A 183 7.02 3.79 13.06
CA ASN A 183 6.91 5.02 13.83
C ASN A 183 5.81 4.95 14.90
N THR A 184 4.66 4.31 14.63
CA THR A 184 3.62 4.10 15.66
C THR A 184 4.09 3.17 16.77
N ILE A 185 4.93 2.18 16.46
CA ILE A 185 5.52 1.25 17.44
C ILE A 185 6.72 1.88 18.16
N GLY A 186 7.43 2.79 17.50
CA GLY A 186 8.72 3.37 17.87
C GLY A 186 8.75 4.27 19.11
N SER A 187 7.62 4.54 19.76
CA SER A 187 7.54 5.20 21.06
C SER A 187 7.29 4.24 22.24
N ASN A 188 6.82 3.01 21.99
CA ASN A 188 6.52 2.01 23.03
C ASN A 188 7.41 0.74 22.98
N ALA A 189 8.26 0.59 21.96
CA ALA A 189 9.19 -0.55 21.88
C ALA A 189 10.35 -0.52 22.91
N LYS A 190 10.45 0.53 23.75
CA LYS A 190 11.35 0.52 24.93
C LYS A 190 10.75 -0.13 26.17
N ASN A 191 9.45 -0.45 26.17
CA ASN A 191 8.79 -1.20 27.25
C ASN A 191 8.17 -2.51 26.71
N GLN A 192 9.01 -3.40 26.18
CA GLN A 192 8.67 -4.83 26.17
C GLN A 192 8.91 -5.38 27.60
N PRO A 193 8.00 -6.21 28.15
CA PRO A 193 8.33 -7.01 29.34
C PRO A 193 9.59 -7.83 29.05
N PRO A 194 10.45 -8.08 30.07
CA PRO A 194 11.79 -8.59 29.84
C PRO A 194 11.75 -9.96 29.18
N GLN A 195 11.92 -10.00 27.85
CA GLN A 195 12.52 -11.14 27.19
C GLN A 195 13.90 -11.28 27.82
N LYS A 196 14.14 -12.41 28.50
CA LYS A 196 15.42 -12.75 29.12
C LYS A 196 16.52 -12.53 28.10
N LYS A 197 17.23 -11.40 28.22
CA LYS A 197 18.45 -11.11 27.49
C LYS A 197 19.46 -12.16 27.96
N ALA A 198 19.83 -13.06 27.07
CA ALA A 198 21.07 -13.79 27.21
C ALA A 198 22.22 -12.77 27.39
N PRO A 199 23.18 -13.04 28.27
CA PRO A 199 24.12 -12.03 28.76
C PRO A 199 24.95 -11.43 27.62
N LYS A 200 25.21 -10.12 27.73
CA LYS A 200 26.15 -9.39 26.88
C LYS A 200 27.53 -10.02 27.04
N VAL A 201 28.04 -10.62 25.97
CA VAL A 201 29.47 -10.91 25.82
C VAL A 201 30.05 -9.77 24.99
N ASP A 202 31.11 -9.17 25.51
CA ASP A 202 31.87 -8.10 24.87
C ASP A 202 32.21 -8.41 23.42
N LYS A 203 32.13 -7.40 22.55
CA LYS A 203 32.61 -7.51 21.16
C LYS A 203 34.10 -7.88 21.18
N PRO A 204 34.51 -9.05 20.65
CA PRO A 204 35.88 -9.19 20.22
C PRO A 204 36.02 -8.43 18.90
N LYS A 205 37.09 -7.62 18.85
CA LYS A 205 37.66 -7.08 17.62
C LYS A 205 37.76 -8.20 16.57
N SER A 206 37.30 -7.93 15.35
CA SER A 206 37.65 -8.62 14.09
C SER A 206 38.26 -10.02 14.25
N ALA A 207 37.43 -11.05 14.42
CA ALA A 207 37.88 -12.45 14.42
C ALA A 207 37.34 -13.17 13.19
N LYS A 208 38.25 -13.78 12.43
CA LYS A 208 37.97 -14.65 11.28
C LYS A 208 36.89 -15.68 11.68
N LYS A 209 35.79 -15.76 10.92
CA LYS A 209 34.75 -16.78 11.13
C LYS A 209 35.41 -18.16 11.05
N SER A 210 35.30 -18.94 12.11
CA SER A 210 35.60 -20.38 12.08
C SER A 210 34.66 -21.06 11.07
N PRO A 211 35.11 -22.11 10.37
CA PRO A 211 34.25 -22.85 9.46
C PRO A 211 33.04 -23.42 10.21
N LEU A 212 31.83 -23.22 9.68
CA LEU A 212 30.63 -23.90 10.19
C LEU A 212 30.86 -25.42 10.17
N SER A 213 30.38 -26.13 11.19
CA SER A 213 30.48 -27.59 11.20
C SER A 213 29.70 -28.18 10.01
N LYS A 214 30.13 -29.34 9.52
CA LYS A 214 29.48 -30.03 8.41
C LYS A 214 27.98 -30.26 8.69
N GLU A 215 27.64 -30.57 9.93
CA GLU A 215 26.26 -30.76 10.38
C GLU A 215 25.42 -29.48 10.32
N GLU A 216 25.99 -28.31 10.67
CA GLU A 216 25.28 -27.03 10.57
C GLU A 216 25.05 -26.62 9.12
N LEU A 217 26.01 -26.90 8.24
CA LEU A 217 25.88 -26.68 6.80
C LEU A 217 24.79 -27.56 6.21
N ASP A 218 24.73 -28.83 6.62
CA ASP A 218 23.72 -29.79 6.17
C ASP A 218 22.32 -29.43 6.68
N LYS A 219 22.18 -28.99 7.95
CA LYS A 219 20.91 -28.47 8.48
C LYS A 219 20.45 -27.23 7.73
N ARG A 220 21.36 -26.31 7.41
CA ARG A 220 21.03 -25.11 6.63
C ARG A 220 20.63 -25.44 5.20
N ALA A 221 21.27 -26.43 4.58
CA ALA A 221 20.89 -26.93 3.27
C ALA A 221 19.50 -27.61 3.31
N ALA A 222 19.24 -28.45 4.31
CA ALA A 222 17.95 -29.10 4.50
C ALA A 222 16.80 -28.08 4.68
N ARG A 223 17.02 -27.02 5.47
CA ARG A 223 16.05 -25.91 5.64
C ARG A 223 15.72 -25.23 4.32
N ARG A 224 16.72 -25.03 3.45
CA ARG A 224 16.52 -24.41 2.12
C ARG A 224 15.77 -25.33 1.17
N LEU A 225 15.99 -26.64 1.24
CA LEU A 225 15.41 -27.62 0.33
C LEU A 225 14.00 -28.05 0.74
N LEU A 226 13.69 -28.08 2.03
CA LEU A 226 12.38 -28.51 2.56
C LEU A 226 11.43 -27.35 2.85
N GLY A 227 11.94 -26.15 3.12
CA GLY A 227 11.11 -24.99 3.45
C GLY A 227 10.27 -25.22 4.72
N ASP A 228 8.96 -25.02 4.61
CA ASP A 228 8.02 -25.14 5.73
C ASP A 228 7.98 -26.58 6.30
N LEU A 229 8.20 -27.61 5.46
CA LEU A 229 8.25 -29.03 5.88
C LEU A 229 9.49 -29.38 6.72
N TYR A 230 10.47 -28.48 6.84
CA TYR A 230 11.63 -28.72 7.71
C TYR A 230 11.21 -28.76 9.19
N VAL A 231 10.18 -27.99 9.57
CA VAL A 231 9.65 -27.98 10.94
C VAL A 231 9.13 -29.36 11.32
N ASP A 232 8.42 -30.02 10.40
CA ASP A 232 7.89 -31.36 10.59
C ASP A 232 9.01 -32.40 10.70
N LYS A 233 10.08 -32.25 9.89
CA LYS A 233 11.27 -33.10 10.00
C LYS A 233 11.91 -33.02 11.39
N GLU A 234 12.12 -31.80 11.89
CA GLU A 234 12.73 -31.56 13.20
C GLU A 234 11.83 -32.09 14.34
N TYR A 235 10.52 -31.94 14.20
CA TYR A 235 9.54 -32.50 15.13
C TYR A 235 9.61 -34.03 15.18
N LEU A 236 9.60 -34.71 14.03
CA LEU A 236 9.65 -36.18 13.95
C LEU A 236 10.99 -36.74 14.47
N GLU A 237 12.11 -36.09 14.18
CA GLU A 237 13.43 -36.46 14.70
C GLU A 237 13.50 -36.32 16.23
N ASN A 238 12.84 -35.32 16.80
CA ASN A 238 12.76 -35.12 18.24
C ASN A 238 11.77 -36.10 18.90
N LEU A 239 10.68 -36.42 18.21
CA LEU A 239 9.68 -37.40 18.64
C LEU A 239 10.33 -38.79 18.79
N LEU A 240 11.15 -39.23 17.84
CA LEU A 240 11.88 -40.49 17.91
C LEU A 240 12.94 -40.55 19.04
N LYS A 241 13.42 -39.41 19.51
CA LYS A 241 14.36 -39.32 20.65
C LYS A 241 13.65 -39.35 21.99
N HIS A 242 12.33 -39.12 22.03
CA HIS A 242 11.60 -39.03 23.28
C HIS A 242 11.47 -40.42 23.95
N PRO A 243 11.78 -40.53 25.26
CA PRO A 243 11.73 -41.81 25.98
C PRO A 243 10.31 -42.36 26.14
N ASP A 244 9.29 -41.50 26.02
CA ASP A 244 7.88 -41.87 26.17
C ASP A 244 7.34 -42.60 24.93
N LEU A 245 7.89 -42.34 23.75
CA LEU A 245 7.51 -43.02 22.51
C LEU A 245 7.90 -44.51 22.55
N LYS A 246 9.07 -44.83 23.13
CA LYS A 246 9.51 -46.22 23.31
C LYS A 246 8.61 -47.05 24.22
N LYS A 247 7.87 -46.39 25.13
CA LYS A 247 6.89 -47.03 26.01
C LYS A 247 5.52 -47.15 25.34
N ALA A 248 5.22 -46.29 24.36
CA ALA A 248 3.96 -46.29 23.63
C ALA A 248 3.92 -47.33 22.49
N ASP A 249 5.07 -47.65 21.88
CA ASP A 249 5.19 -48.67 20.83
C ASP A 249 4.85 -50.10 21.29
N THR A 250 4.76 -50.38 22.60
CA THR A 250 4.44 -51.73 23.09
C THR A 250 2.94 -52.06 23.02
N ASN A 251 2.06 -51.06 22.85
CA ASN A 251 0.59 -51.24 22.94
C ASN A 251 -0.21 -50.70 21.73
N THR A 252 0.38 -49.88 20.88
CA THR A 252 -0.30 -49.24 19.75
C THR A 252 0.50 -49.51 18.48
N GLU A 253 -0.20 -49.85 17.39
CA GLU A 253 0.38 -50.12 16.07
C GLU A 253 1.43 -49.05 15.69
N GLY A 254 2.71 -49.44 15.77
CA GLY A 254 3.86 -48.88 15.07
C GLY A 254 3.96 -47.35 14.92
N VAL A 255 3.65 -46.53 15.94
CA VAL A 255 3.76 -45.06 15.81
C VAL A 255 5.19 -44.64 15.47
N SER A 256 6.20 -45.34 16.00
CA SER A 256 7.59 -45.10 15.58
C SER A 256 7.90 -45.55 14.15
N GLU A 257 7.18 -46.52 13.58
CA GLU A 257 7.32 -46.95 12.19
C GLU A 257 6.80 -45.86 11.25
N PHE A 258 5.61 -45.32 11.51
CA PHE A 258 5.07 -44.18 10.74
C PHE A 258 5.96 -42.94 10.83
N ALA A 259 6.54 -42.65 11.99
CA ALA A 259 7.47 -41.53 12.15
C ALA A 259 8.77 -41.75 11.34
N LYS A 260 9.29 -42.99 11.28
CA LYS A 260 10.45 -43.33 10.45
C LYS A 260 10.11 -43.22 8.95
N ASP A 261 8.96 -43.69 8.54
CA ASP A 261 8.51 -43.62 7.14
C ASP A 261 8.31 -42.17 6.69
N ALA A 262 7.74 -41.32 7.55
CA ALA A 262 7.61 -39.88 7.29
C ALA A 262 8.98 -39.18 7.18
N ILE A 263 9.94 -39.52 8.04
CA ILE A 263 11.32 -39.00 7.94
C ILE A 263 11.99 -39.49 6.64
N ASN A 264 11.80 -40.76 6.26
CA ASN A 264 12.31 -41.31 5.01
C ASN A 264 11.73 -40.59 3.78
N PHE A 265 10.44 -40.30 3.79
CA PHE A 265 9.79 -39.48 2.76
C PHE A 265 10.43 -38.08 2.65
N LEU A 266 10.65 -37.41 3.79
CA LEU A 266 11.27 -36.08 3.83
C LEU A 266 12.73 -36.12 3.35
N ASN A 267 13.48 -37.17 3.67
CA ASN A 267 14.84 -37.39 3.19
C ASN A 267 14.88 -37.63 1.67
N ASN A 268 14.03 -38.50 1.14
CA ASN A 268 13.91 -38.74 -0.30
C ASN A 268 13.54 -37.46 -1.06
N ARG A 269 12.61 -36.66 -0.50
CA ARG A 269 12.26 -35.35 -1.05
C ARG A 269 13.43 -34.38 -1.02
N GLN A 270 14.19 -34.35 0.08
CA GLN A 270 15.39 -33.52 0.20
C GLN A 270 16.45 -33.91 -0.85
N GLU A 271 16.66 -35.21 -1.08
CA GLU A 271 17.56 -35.72 -2.12
C GLU A 271 17.08 -35.40 -3.53
N PHE A 272 15.79 -35.57 -3.82
CA PHE A 272 15.20 -35.19 -5.11
C PHE A 272 15.50 -33.72 -5.46
N TRP A 273 15.32 -32.81 -4.49
CA TRP A 273 15.63 -31.39 -4.70
C TRP A 273 17.12 -31.09 -4.78
N ARG A 274 17.96 -31.88 -4.09
CA ARG A 274 19.43 -31.80 -4.22
C ARG A 274 19.89 -32.17 -5.63
N GLN A 275 19.24 -33.15 -6.27
CA GLN A 275 19.53 -33.58 -7.63
C GLN A 275 19.01 -32.59 -8.69
N GLN A 276 17.83 -32.01 -8.48
CA GLN A 276 17.24 -30.98 -9.36
C GLN A 276 18.00 -29.64 -9.31
N LYS A 277 18.71 -29.36 -8.21
CA LYS A 277 19.50 -28.14 -8.02
C LYS A 277 20.90 -28.48 -7.50
N PRO A 278 21.80 -29.05 -8.33
CA PRO A 278 23.16 -29.37 -7.89
C PRO A 278 23.85 -28.08 -7.43
N CYS A 279 24.33 -28.07 -6.18
CA CYS A 279 24.86 -26.91 -5.47
C CYS A 279 26.18 -26.33 -6.02
N THR A 280 26.45 -26.42 -7.32
CA THR A 280 27.70 -25.99 -7.95
C THR A 280 27.61 -24.67 -8.73
N SER A 281 26.51 -23.92 -8.64
CA SER A 281 26.49 -22.52 -9.15
C SER A 281 25.71 -21.56 -8.24
N LEU A 282 26.22 -21.34 -7.03
CA LEU A 282 25.85 -20.17 -6.24
C LEU A 282 27.05 -19.23 -6.13
N ASN A 283 27.35 -18.55 -7.25
CA ASN A 283 27.98 -17.24 -7.15
C ASN A 283 27.01 -16.32 -6.39
N ALA A 284 27.45 -15.81 -5.25
CA ALA A 284 26.65 -15.10 -4.26
C ALA A 284 26.24 -13.66 -4.68
N LYS A 285 25.99 -13.40 -5.97
CA LYS A 285 25.52 -12.09 -6.44
C LYS A 285 24.49 -12.29 -7.56
N LYS A 286 23.30 -11.71 -7.34
CA LYS A 286 22.11 -11.70 -8.21
C LYS A 286 21.37 -13.04 -8.29
N LEU A 287 20.39 -13.20 -7.41
CA LEU A 287 19.14 -13.89 -7.72
C LEU A 287 18.02 -13.06 -7.08
N ASP A 288 17.52 -12.17 -7.92
CA ASP A 288 16.34 -11.33 -7.67
C ASP A 288 15.13 -12.23 -7.39
N GLY A 289 14.52 -12.02 -6.23
CA GLY A 289 13.10 -11.77 -5.98
C GLY A 289 11.95 -12.53 -6.67
N ASN A 290 12.16 -13.42 -7.64
CA ASN A 290 11.05 -14.14 -8.26
C ASN A 290 11.41 -15.57 -8.66
N ASN A 291 10.56 -16.51 -8.21
CA ASN A 291 10.47 -17.91 -8.61
C ASN A 291 11.65 -18.84 -8.28
N GLY A 292 11.63 -19.30 -7.02
CA GLY A 292 12.12 -20.63 -6.64
C GLY A 292 11.21 -21.30 -5.61
N ALA A 293 9.94 -20.88 -5.53
CA ALA A 293 8.99 -21.45 -4.59
C ALA A 293 8.77 -22.92 -4.94
N LEU A 294 9.17 -23.80 -4.02
CA LEU A 294 8.79 -25.20 -4.05
C LEU A 294 7.26 -25.28 -4.09
N PRO A 295 6.67 -26.22 -4.86
CA PRO A 295 5.22 -26.36 -4.93
C PRO A 295 4.67 -26.55 -3.50
N ARG A 296 3.76 -25.66 -3.10
CA ARG A 296 2.96 -25.83 -1.88
C ARG A 296 1.87 -26.84 -2.20
N TRP A 297 1.84 -27.94 -1.46
CA TRP A 297 0.76 -28.92 -1.43
C TRP A 297 0.00 -28.71 -0.12
#